data_AF-A0A1G1XZC3-F1
#
_entry.id   AF-A0A1G1XZC3-F1
#
_cell.length_a   1.000
_cell.length_b   1.000
_cell.length_c   1.000
_cell.angle_alpha   90.00
_cell.angle_beta   90.00
_cell.angle_gamma   90.00
#
_symmetry.space_group_name_H-M   'P 1'
#
loop_
_entity.id
_entity.type
_entity.pdbx_description
1 polymer ?
#
loop_
_entity_poly.entity_id
_entity_poly.type
_entity_poly.pdbx_seq_one_letter_code
_entity_poly.pdbx_strand_id
1 'polypeptide(L)'
;MDKNNEEINVKTIKGSIRRMIWSTIWESKQVARLKPLEVILYIGTISISDDEGRFNADSQILKAKIFPRRKNVSPKMIDGMKKSIQREQLIPFYRVDDEEYGYHPNWDKYQSLRNDRRKISKIPPPFGNPENQSPTNYQPDDDKMAPQQNITKPNSSQAKLTEPSISGFKKLFIKDHAL
;
A
#
# COMPACT_ATOMS: atom_id res chain seq x y z
N MET A 1 -11.82 28.80 44.56
CA MET A 1 -11.57 29.11 43.14
C MET A 1 -10.08 29.43 43.10
N ASP A 2 -9.20 28.57 42.57
CA ASP A 2 -9.28 27.95 41.24
C ASP A 2 -8.64 26.56 41.19
N LYS A 3 -9.36 25.63 40.57
CA LYS A 3 -8.82 24.34 40.10
C LYS A 3 -8.28 24.60 38.69
N ASN A 4 -6.99 24.87 38.56
CA ASN A 4 -6.31 24.90 37.27
C ASN A 4 -6.29 23.47 36.72
N ASN A 5 -7.32 23.18 35.92
CA ASN A 5 -7.42 22.00 35.09
C ASN A 5 -6.38 22.15 33.98
N GLU A 6 -5.20 21.54 34.16
CA GLU A 6 -4.22 21.37 33.09
C GLU A 6 -4.90 20.61 31.94
N GLU A 7 -5.32 21.36 30.93
CA GLU A 7 -5.69 20.82 29.63
C GLU A 7 -4.48 20.07 29.09
N ILE A 8 -4.56 18.74 29.20
CA ILE A 8 -3.63 17.82 28.56
C ILE A 8 -3.72 18.10 27.07
N ASN A 9 -2.75 18.87 26.55
CA ASN A 9 -2.62 19.16 25.13
C ASN A 9 -2.28 17.85 24.42
N VAL A 10 -3.31 17.09 24.05
CA VAL A 10 -3.22 15.90 23.21
C VAL A 10 -2.75 16.39 21.86
N LYS A 11 -1.43 16.51 21.68
CA LYS A 11 -0.79 16.64 20.37
C LYS A 11 -1.48 15.63 19.47
N THR A 12 -2.26 16.15 18.51
CA THR A 12 -3.01 15.34 17.56
C THR A 12 -2.03 14.36 16.95
N ILE A 13 -2.14 13.07 17.31
CA ILE A 13 -1.34 12.02 16.68
C ILE A 13 -1.70 12.14 15.20
N LYS A 14 -0.75 12.62 14.39
CA LYS A 14 -0.84 12.72 12.93
C LYS A 14 -1.56 11.46 12.45
N GLY A 15 -2.79 11.63 11.96
CA GLY A 15 -3.81 10.58 11.92
C GLY A 15 -3.23 9.24 11.48
N SER A 16 -3.12 8.29 12.43
CA SER A 16 -2.62 6.96 12.13
C SER A 16 -3.57 6.29 11.13
N ILE A 17 -3.00 5.79 10.04
CA ILE A 17 -3.74 5.08 9.00
C ILE A 17 -4.28 3.79 9.61
N ARG A 18 -5.59 3.56 9.46
CA ARG A 18 -6.27 2.34 9.93
C ARG A 18 -6.88 1.61 8.76
N ARG A 19 -6.77 0.28 8.77
CA ARG A 19 -7.32 -0.60 7.74
C ARG A 19 -8.15 -1.67 8.43
N MET A 20 -9.35 -1.90 7.90
CA MET A 20 -10.27 -2.91 8.43
C MET A 20 -10.04 -4.24 7.72
N ILE A 21 -10.00 -5.34 8.47
CA ILE A 21 -9.98 -6.67 7.88
C ILE A 21 -11.41 -7.18 7.80
N TRP A 22 -11.87 -7.50 6.60
CA TRP A 22 -13.20 -8.06 6.38
C TRP A 22 -13.25 -9.51 6.82
N SER A 23 -14.31 -9.92 7.51
CA SER A 23 -14.51 -11.30 7.98
C SER A 23 -14.54 -12.32 6.84
N THR A 24 -15.00 -11.91 5.66
CA THR A 24 -15.04 -12.75 4.44
C THR A 24 -13.65 -13.22 3.98
N ILE A 25 -12.56 -12.68 4.54
CA ILE A 25 -11.22 -13.20 4.31
C ILE A 25 -11.09 -14.69 4.68
N TRP A 26 -11.82 -15.13 5.71
CA TRP A 26 -11.80 -16.51 6.21
C TRP A 26 -12.54 -17.50 5.30
N GLU A 27 -13.37 -16.99 4.40
CA GLU A 27 -14.09 -17.78 3.39
C GLU A 27 -13.28 -17.93 2.09
N SER A 28 -12.18 -17.18 1.95
CA SER A 28 -11.36 -17.20 0.75
C SER A 28 -10.61 -18.52 0.58
N LYS A 29 -10.94 -19.27 -0.48
CA LYS A 29 -10.22 -20.49 -0.87
C LYS A 29 -8.74 -20.24 -1.16
N GLN A 30 -8.37 -19.04 -1.64
CA GLN A 30 -6.96 -18.69 -1.87
C GLN A 30 -6.22 -18.50 -0.55
N VAL A 31 -6.81 -17.79 0.41
CA VAL A 31 -6.22 -17.59 1.75
C VAL A 31 -6.13 -18.92 2.50
N ALA A 32 -7.12 -19.79 2.37
CA ALA A 32 -7.13 -21.11 3.00
C ALA A 32 -5.99 -22.05 2.53
N ARG A 33 -5.35 -21.77 1.39
CA ARG A 33 -4.19 -22.53 0.89
C ARG A 33 -2.84 -22.02 1.41
N LEU A 34 -2.83 -20.89 2.12
CA LEU A 34 -1.64 -20.35 2.76
C LEU A 34 -1.37 -21.02 4.12
N LYS A 35 -0.10 -21.09 4.50
CA LYS A 35 0.32 -21.50 5.86
C LYS A 35 -0.01 -20.40 6.88
N PRO A 36 -0.09 -20.72 8.18
CA PRO A 36 -0.46 -19.73 9.20
C PRO A 36 0.38 -18.44 9.20
N LEU A 37 1.71 -18.53 9.07
CA LEU A 37 2.57 -17.33 9.00
C LEU A 37 2.40 -16.55 7.68
N GLU A 38 2.07 -17.23 6.58
CA GLU A 38 1.78 -16.60 5.30
C GLU A 38 0.45 -15.82 5.37
N VAL A 39 -0.55 -16.37 6.06
CA VAL A 39 -1.81 -15.66 6.35
C VAL A 39 -1.55 -14.42 7.21
N ILE A 40 -0.70 -14.51 8.24
CA ILE A 40 -0.32 -13.33 9.04
C ILE A 40 0.40 -12.30 8.18
N LEU A 41 1.32 -12.71 7.30
CA LEU A 41 1.98 -11.78 6.38
C LEU A 41 0.96 -11.10 5.47
N TYR A 42 0.07 -11.85 4.83
CA TYR A 42 -0.98 -11.32 3.96
C TYR A 42 -1.89 -10.30 4.68
N ILE A 43 -2.42 -10.65 5.85
CA ILE A 43 -3.24 -9.73 6.65
C ILE A 43 -2.43 -8.52 7.13
N GLY A 44 -1.18 -8.74 7.53
CA GLY A 44 -0.26 -7.69 7.91
C GLY A 44 -0.03 -6.67 6.80
N THR A 45 0.12 -7.12 5.54
CA THR A 45 0.28 -6.22 4.38
C THR A 45 -0.93 -5.33 4.15
N ILE A 46 -2.16 -5.80 4.42
CA ILE A 46 -3.37 -4.97 4.37
C ILE A 46 -3.23 -3.81 5.34
N SER A 47 -2.73 -4.05 6.56
CA SER A 47 -2.65 -3.03 7.61
C SER A 47 -1.63 -1.92 7.34
N ILE A 48 -0.60 -2.19 6.52
CA ILE A 48 0.48 -1.24 6.22
C ILE A 48 0.36 -0.61 4.83
N SER A 49 -0.63 -1.01 4.04
CA SER A 49 -0.84 -0.50 2.69
C SER A 49 -1.38 0.93 2.70
N ASP A 50 -0.97 1.71 1.70
CA ASP A 50 -1.46 3.07 1.47
C ASP A 50 -2.92 3.09 0.98
N ASP A 51 -3.44 4.27 0.65
CA ASP A 51 -4.86 4.44 0.29
C ASP A 51 -5.20 3.84 -1.09
N GLU A 52 -4.20 3.46 -1.88
CA GLU A 52 -4.35 2.76 -3.16
C GLU A 52 -3.96 1.27 -3.05
N GLY A 53 -3.75 0.75 -1.83
CA GLY A 53 -3.46 -0.65 -1.60
C GLY A 53 -2.03 -1.07 -1.97
N ARG A 54 -1.11 -0.12 -2.08
CA ARG A 54 0.31 -0.38 -2.36
C ARG A 54 1.13 -0.34 -1.08
N PHE A 55 2.20 -1.13 -1.04
CA PHE A 55 3.12 -1.19 0.09
C PHE A 55 4.54 -1.57 -0.36
N ASN A 56 5.55 -1.18 0.43
CA ASN A 56 6.93 -1.63 0.24
C ASN A 56 7.05 -3.11 0.69
N ALA A 57 7.52 -3.94 -0.23
CA ALA A 57 7.60 -5.39 -0.09
C ALA A 57 9.04 -5.91 0.16
N ASP A 58 9.98 -5.01 0.45
CA ASP A 58 11.29 -5.39 0.96
C ASP A 58 11.13 -6.25 2.22
N SER A 59 11.81 -7.40 2.25
CA SER A 59 11.63 -8.39 3.31
C SER A 59 12.16 -7.93 4.68
N GLN A 60 13.15 -7.02 4.74
CA GLN A 60 13.60 -6.41 5.99
C GLN A 60 12.54 -5.43 6.51
N ILE A 61 11.93 -4.64 5.63
CA ILE A 61 10.87 -3.69 5.99
C ILE A 61 9.61 -4.44 6.46
N LEU A 62 9.17 -5.47 5.73
CA LEU A 62 8.05 -6.31 6.14
C LEU A 62 8.33 -7.02 7.47
N LYS A 63 9.56 -7.50 7.67
CA LYS A 63 10.01 -8.09 8.92
C LYS A 63 9.85 -7.10 10.09
N ALA A 64 10.36 -5.89 9.92
CA ALA A 64 10.32 -4.85 10.96
C ALA A 64 8.88 -4.42 11.29
N LYS A 65 8.00 -4.32 10.28
CA LYS A 65 6.62 -3.85 10.47
C LYS A 65 5.68 -4.92 11.03
N ILE A 66 5.72 -6.14 10.48
CA ILE A 66 4.71 -7.18 10.76
C ILE A 66 5.20 -8.17 11.82
N PHE A 67 6.50 -8.39 11.91
CA PHE A 67 7.09 -9.40 12.78
C PHE A 67 8.22 -8.87 13.70
N PRO A 68 8.14 -7.65 14.28
CA PRO A 68 9.29 -6.96 14.90
C PRO A 68 10.01 -7.78 15.97
N ARG A 69 9.27 -8.52 16.80
CA ARG A 69 9.82 -9.29 17.93
C ARG A 69 9.92 -10.80 17.67
N ARG A 70 9.52 -11.28 16.48
CA ARG A 70 9.51 -12.71 16.16
C ARG A 70 10.89 -13.17 15.69
N LYS A 71 11.80 -13.50 16.61
CA LYS A 71 13.19 -13.86 16.28
C LYS A 71 13.33 -15.02 15.29
N ASN A 72 12.33 -15.92 15.24
CA ASN A 72 12.28 -17.07 14.34
C ASN A 72 11.78 -16.77 12.91
N VAL A 73 11.38 -15.53 12.61
CA VAL A 73 10.97 -15.12 11.26
C VAL A 73 12.10 -14.31 10.64
N SER A 74 12.74 -14.84 9.60
CA SER A 74 13.82 -14.16 8.87
C SER A 74 13.32 -13.49 7.59
N PRO A 75 14.04 -12.49 7.05
CA PRO A 75 13.77 -11.91 5.74
C PRO A 75 13.68 -12.96 4.62
N LYS A 76 14.59 -13.95 4.60
CA LYS A 76 14.55 -15.09 3.67
C LYS A 76 13.27 -15.91 3.78
N MET A 77 12.74 -16.07 5.00
CA MET A 77 11.45 -16.74 5.21
C MET A 77 10.31 -15.90 4.62
N ILE A 78 10.35 -14.57 4.78
CA ILE A 78 9.38 -13.64 4.19
C ILE A 78 9.42 -13.70 2.66
N ASP A 79 10.59 -13.79 2.02
CA ASP A 79 10.68 -14.00 0.57
C ASP A 79 9.95 -15.29 0.14
N GLY A 80 10.11 -16.38 0.89
CA GLY A 80 9.36 -17.62 0.67
C GLY A 80 7.85 -17.43 0.83
N MET A 81 7.42 -16.69 1.85
CA MET A 81 6.00 -16.40 2.09
C MET A 81 5.41 -15.51 0.99
N LYS A 82 6.14 -14.50 0.48
CA LYS A 82 5.74 -13.68 -0.67
C LYS A 82 5.51 -14.54 -1.91
N LYS A 83 6.43 -15.48 -2.21
CA LYS A 83 6.27 -16.42 -3.33
C LYS A 83 5.01 -17.28 -3.19
N SER A 84 4.70 -17.78 -1.99
CA SER A 84 3.44 -18.50 -1.73
C SER A 84 2.21 -17.61 -1.99
N ILE A 85 2.20 -16.38 -1.48
CA ILE A 85 1.10 -15.42 -1.67
C ILE A 85 0.91 -15.07 -3.15
N GLN A 86 2.00 -14.85 -3.89
CA GLN A 86 1.98 -14.56 -5.33
C GLN A 86 1.47 -15.75 -6.14
N ARG A 87 1.93 -16.96 -5.83
CA ARG A 87 1.46 -18.19 -6.47
C ARG A 87 -0.04 -18.40 -6.29
N GLU A 88 -0.57 -18.04 -5.12
CA GLU A 88 -2.01 -18.06 -4.85
C GLU A 88 -2.78 -16.89 -5.48
N GLN A 89 -2.12 -16.02 -6.24
CA GLN A 89 -2.70 -14.86 -6.93
C GLN A 89 -3.40 -13.87 -5.98
N LEU A 90 -2.90 -13.74 -4.74
CA LEU A 90 -3.45 -12.82 -3.75
C LEU A 90 -2.84 -11.42 -3.86
N ILE A 91 -1.54 -11.35 -4.10
CA ILE A 91 -0.76 -10.11 -4.24
C ILE A 91 0.25 -10.30 -5.36
N PRO A 92 0.24 -9.47 -6.42
CA PRO A 92 1.40 -9.30 -7.28
C PRO A 92 2.50 -8.52 -6.55
N PHE A 93 3.71 -9.06 -6.59
CA PHE A 93 4.91 -8.34 -6.21
C PHE A 93 5.62 -7.88 -7.47
N TYR A 94 6.20 -6.69 -7.43
CA TYR A 94 6.84 -6.07 -8.58
C TYR A 94 8.02 -5.20 -8.12
N ARG A 95 8.93 -4.92 -9.04
CA ARG A 95 10.06 -4.03 -8.81
C ARG A 95 9.92 -2.80 -9.70
N VAL A 96 10.22 -1.64 -9.12
CA VAL A 96 10.44 -0.40 -9.85
C VAL A 96 11.76 0.14 -9.36
N ASP A 97 12.69 0.34 -10.29
CA ASP A 97 14.10 0.57 -9.99
C ASP A 97 14.64 -0.54 -9.06
N ASP A 98 15.25 -0.18 -7.92
CA ASP A 98 15.85 -1.10 -6.96
C ASP A 98 14.95 -1.43 -5.74
N GLU A 99 13.70 -0.96 -5.74
CA GLU A 99 12.76 -1.25 -4.66
C GLU A 99 11.71 -2.29 -5.07
N GLU A 100 11.33 -3.13 -4.10
CA GLU A 100 10.28 -4.13 -4.26
C GLU A 100 8.99 -3.63 -3.61
N TYR A 101 7.88 -3.84 -4.31
CA TYR A 101 6.56 -3.40 -3.89
C TYR A 101 5.52 -4.52 -4.05
N GLY A 102 4.41 -4.37 -3.34
CA GLY A 102 3.21 -5.19 -3.48
C GLY A 102 1.98 -4.32 -3.68
N TYR A 103 0.94 -4.90 -4.28
CA TYR A 103 -0.34 -4.24 -4.53
C TYR A 103 -1.50 -5.18 -4.23
N HIS A 104 -2.54 -4.73 -3.52
CA HIS A 104 -3.76 -5.50 -3.32
C HIS A 104 -4.75 -5.28 -4.49
N PRO A 105 -4.98 -6.27 -5.37
CA PRO A 105 -5.77 -6.03 -6.59
C PRO A 105 -7.26 -5.75 -6.34
N ASN A 106 -7.78 -6.23 -5.21
CA ASN A 106 -9.16 -6.01 -4.80
C ASN A 106 -9.27 -4.92 -3.72
N TRP A 107 -8.32 -3.97 -3.67
CA TRP A 107 -8.24 -2.98 -2.59
C TRP A 107 -9.55 -2.20 -2.42
N ASP A 108 -10.05 -1.55 -3.48
CA ASP A 108 -11.26 -0.71 -3.38
C ASP A 108 -12.53 -1.50 -3.05
N LYS A 109 -12.55 -2.81 -3.34
CA LYS A 109 -13.65 -3.69 -2.95
C LYS A 109 -13.70 -3.92 -1.43
N TYR A 110 -12.54 -4.05 -0.79
CA TYR A 110 -12.43 -4.37 0.63
C TYR A 110 -12.00 -3.17 1.50
N GLN A 111 -11.64 -2.03 0.91
CA GLN A 111 -11.22 -0.83 1.61
C GLN A 111 -12.00 0.36 1.06
N SER A 112 -13.21 0.55 1.58
CA SER A 112 -14.01 1.73 1.29
C SER A 112 -13.47 2.93 2.08
N LEU A 113 -12.57 3.68 1.45
CA LEU A 113 -11.99 4.90 2.01
C LEU A 113 -12.77 6.12 1.51
N ARG A 114 -13.06 7.06 2.42
CA ARG A 114 -13.71 8.32 2.05
C ARG A 114 -12.82 9.12 1.08
N ASN A 115 -13.40 9.55 -0.04
CA ASN A 115 -12.67 10.24 -1.11
C ASN A 115 -12.01 11.54 -0.65
N ASP A 116 -12.62 12.27 0.30
CA ASP A 116 -12.08 13.51 0.86
C ASP A 116 -10.79 13.32 1.69
N ARG A 117 -10.45 12.07 2.05
CA ARG A 117 -9.27 11.74 2.85
C ARG A 117 -8.26 10.85 2.13
N ARG A 118 -8.60 10.35 0.94
CA ARG A 118 -7.71 9.50 0.14
C ARG A 118 -6.48 10.30 -0.28
N LYS A 119 -5.31 9.71 -0.09
CA LYS A 119 -4.02 10.24 -0.54
C LYS A 119 -3.54 9.46 -1.74
N ILE A 120 -3.04 10.18 -2.74
CA ILE A 120 -2.36 9.57 -3.89
C ILE A 120 -1.15 8.79 -3.37
N SER A 121 -0.98 7.58 -3.90
CA SER A 121 0.15 6.73 -3.55
C SER A 121 1.48 7.39 -3.93
N LYS A 122 2.46 7.29 -3.02
CA LYS A 122 3.86 7.62 -3.34
C LYS A 122 4.62 6.42 -3.92
N ILE A 123 3.98 5.24 -3.93
CA ILE A 123 4.56 4.00 -4.44
C ILE A 123 4.17 3.88 -5.91
N PRO A 124 5.14 3.65 -6.82
CA PRO A 124 4.85 3.56 -8.25
C PRO A 124 3.85 2.43 -8.54
N PRO A 125 2.94 2.57 -9.52
CA PRO A 125 2.01 1.50 -9.88
C PRO A 125 2.74 0.32 -10.55
N PRO A 126 2.21 -0.92 -10.44
CA PRO A 126 2.79 -2.12 -11.05
C PRO A 126 2.87 -2.11 -12.59
N PHE A 127 2.11 -1.21 -13.23
CA PHE A 127 2.30 -0.86 -14.63
C PHE A 127 2.46 0.65 -14.70
N GLY A 128 3.61 1.10 -15.17
CA GLY A 128 3.83 2.52 -15.46
C GLY A 128 2.78 2.99 -16.46
N ASN A 129 1.95 3.95 -16.05
CA ASN A 129 1.48 4.91 -17.04
C ASN A 129 2.64 5.90 -17.19
N PRO A 130 3.34 5.97 -18.35
CA PRO A 130 4.53 6.81 -18.50
C PRO A 130 4.26 8.30 -18.23
N GLU A 131 3.00 8.72 -18.21
CA GLU A 131 2.58 10.13 -18.14
C GLU A 131 2.51 10.71 -16.72
N ASN A 132 2.70 9.93 -15.65
CA ASN A 132 2.73 10.45 -14.27
C ASN A 132 4.08 10.29 -13.57
N GLN A 133 5.15 10.04 -14.33
CA GLN A 133 6.50 10.17 -13.79
C GLN A 133 6.91 11.64 -13.84
N SER A 134 6.81 12.34 -12.72
CA SER A 134 7.59 13.55 -12.41
C SER A 134 7.42 13.93 -10.92
N PRO A 135 8.43 14.52 -10.28
CA PRO A 135 9.71 13.93 -9.90
C PRO A 135 9.77 13.76 -8.37
N THR A 136 10.80 13.06 -7.88
CA THR A 136 11.16 13.01 -6.46
C THR A 136 11.20 14.40 -5.83
N ASN A 137 10.24 14.73 -4.96
CA ASN A 137 10.41 15.81 -3.98
C ASN A 137 11.24 15.27 -2.81
N TYR A 138 12.53 15.10 -3.08
CA TYR A 138 13.58 15.18 -2.06
C TYR A 138 14.08 16.64 -2.13
N GLN A 139 13.63 17.50 -1.22
CA GLN A 139 14.26 18.81 -1.03
C GLN A 139 15.27 18.68 0.13
N PRO A 140 16.56 18.93 -0.10
CA PRO A 140 17.40 19.46 0.96
C PRO A 140 16.98 20.91 1.22
N ASP A 141 16.91 21.29 2.48
CA ASP A 141 16.77 22.69 2.91
C ASP A 141 17.95 23.51 2.36
N ASP A 142 17.66 24.62 1.67
CA ASP A 142 18.26 25.93 1.89
C ASP A 142 17.82 26.96 0.82
N ASP A 143 17.68 28.19 1.30
CA ASP A 143 17.17 29.41 0.65
C ASP A 143 17.50 29.62 -0.84
N LYS A 144 16.47 29.96 -1.64
CA LYS A 144 16.39 31.19 -2.49
C LYS A 144 15.07 31.28 -3.29
N MET A 145 14.72 32.53 -3.63
CA MET A 145 13.40 33.07 -3.97
C MET A 145 12.73 32.56 -5.27
N ALA A 146 11.40 32.74 -5.31
CA ALA A 146 10.41 32.31 -6.31
C ALA A 146 10.56 32.90 -7.74
N PRO A 147 9.85 32.31 -8.73
CA PRO A 147 8.72 33.06 -9.30
C PRO A 147 7.42 32.23 -9.47
N GLN A 148 6.30 32.96 -9.41
CA GLN A 148 4.92 32.46 -9.49
C GLN A 148 4.54 31.93 -10.88
N GLN A 149 3.73 30.87 -10.96
CA GLN A 149 2.90 30.59 -12.14
C GLN A 149 1.47 30.11 -11.80
N ASN A 150 0.55 31.02 -12.12
CA ASN A 150 -0.86 30.93 -12.52
C ASN A 150 -1.68 29.65 -12.36
N ILE A 151 -2.83 29.87 -11.72
CA ILE A 151 -4.00 29.00 -11.60
C ILE A 151 -4.62 28.77 -12.99
N THR A 152 -4.91 27.51 -13.32
CA THR A 152 -5.98 27.17 -14.27
C THR A 152 -6.65 25.87 -13.81
N LYS A 153 -7.90 25.97 -13.34
CA LYS A 153 -8.81 24.83 -13.19
C LYS A 153 -9.27 24.39 -14.60
N PRO A 154 -9.60 23.12 -14.81
CA PRO A 154 -10.97 22.88 -15.22
C PRO A 154 -11.65 21.64 -14.61
N ASN A 155 -12.93 21.89 -14.29
CA ASN A 155 -14.13 21.06 -14.42
C ASN A 155 -14.16 19.60 -13.94
N SER A 156 -14.97 19.47 -12.89
CA SER A 156 -15.83 18.32 -12.58
C SER A 156 -16.59 17.80 -13.79
N SER A 157 -16.36 16.54 -14.14
CA SER A 157 -17.31 15.70 -14.87
C SER A 157 -17.18 14.29 -14.32
N GLN A 158 -18.33 13.71 -13.96
CA GLN A 158 -18.48 12.42 -13.30
C GLN A 158 -17.76 11.31 -14.08
N ALA A 159 -16.60 10.86 -13.58
CA ALA A 159 -15.96 9.65 -14.10
C ALA A 159 -16.61 8.42 -13.44
N LYS A 160 -17.37 7.67 -14.24
CA LYS A 160 -17.81 6.31 -13.90
C LYS A 160 -16.57 5.48 -13.53
N LEU A 161 -16.59 4.87 -12.34
CA LEU A 161 -15.61 3.87 -11.92
C LEU A 161 -15.74 2.67 -12.86
N THR A 162 -14.84 2.55 -13.83
CA THR A 162 -14.69 1.33 -14.63
C THR A 162 -13.92 0.32 -13.80
N GLU A 163 -14.54 -0.84 -13.53
CA GLU A 163 -13.87 -1.99 -12.91
C GLU A 163 -12.58 -2.32 -13.69
N PRO A 164 -11.46 -2.62 -13.01
CA PRO A 164 -10.30 -3.15 -13.71
C PRO A 164 -10.70 -4.48 -14.37
N SER A 165 -10.67 -4.51 -15.70
CA SER A 165 -10.94 -5.70 -16.51
C SER A 165 -10.18 -6.91 -15.96
N ILE A 166 -10.86 -8.05 -15.82
CA ILE A 166 -10.31 -9.36 -15.44
C ILE A 166 -9.02 -9.70 -16.23
N SER A 167 -8.86 -9.15 -17.44
CA SER A 167 -7.65 -9.26 -18.27
C SER A 167 -6.42 -8.58 -17.64
N GLY A 168 -6.59 -7.39 -17.06
CA GLY A 168 -5.52 -6.67 -16.36
C GLY A 168 -5.07 -7.37 -15.08
N PHE A 169 -6.01 -7.99 -14.35
CA PHE A 169 -5.71 -8.79 -13.16
C PHE A 169 -4.81 -9.99 -13.49
N LYS A 170 -5.12 -10.75 -14.55
CA LYS A 170 -4.26 -11.87 -14.96
C LYS A 170 -2.88 -11.40 -15.44
N LYS A 171 -2.78 -10.26 -16.12
CA LYS A 171 -1.50 -9.70 -16.59
C LYS A 171 -0.51 -9.40 -15.45
N LEU A 172 -0.99 -9.16 -14.22
CA LEU A 172 -0.16 -8.94 -13.03
C LEU A 172 0.59 -10.19 -12.56
N PHE A 173 0.06 -11.39 -12.85
CA PHE A 173 0.65 -12.65 -12.38
C PHE A 173 1.38 -13.43 -13.48
N ILE A 174 1.33 -12.98 -14.73
CA ILE A 174 1.90 -13.68 -15.89
C ILE A 174 3.37 -13.30 -16.15
N LYS A 175 3.88 -12.18 -15.60
CA LYS A 175 5.19 -11.63 -15.98
C LYS A 175 6.43 -12.42 -15.50
N ASP A 176 6.30 -13.38 -14.58
CA ASP A 176 7.47 -14.07 -13.98
C ASP A 176 7.63 -15.55 -14.42
N HIS A 177 7.00 -15.97 -15.52
CA HIS A 177 7.17 -17.32 -16.08
C HIS A 177 8.06 -17.32 -17.34
N ALA A 178 9.18 -16.58 -17.32
CA ALA A 178 10.23 -16.70 -18.33
C ALA A 178 11.58 -16.27 -17.74
N LEU A 179 12.30 -17.26 -17.18
CA LEU A 179 13.74 -17.56 -17.34
C LEU A 179 14.20 -18.50 -16.22
#